data_AF-A0A2U1JPZ4-F1
#
_entry.id   AF-A0A2U1JPZ4-F1
#
_cell.length_a   1.000
_cell.length_b   1.000
_cell.length_c   1.000
_cell.angle_alpha   90.00
_cell.angle_beta   90.00
_cell.angle_gamma   90.00
#
_symmetry.space_group_name_H-M   'P 1'
#
loop_
_entity.id
_entity.type
_entity.pdbx_description
1 polymer ?
#
loop_
_entity_poly.entity_id
_entity_poly.type
_entity_poly.pdbx_seq_one_letter_code
_entity_poly.pdbx_strand_id
1 'polypeptide(L)'
;MKKIKIFLMLASASFMFSCMFSCESNTYQDISGVVTNPTYEKNIKTVINAKCTSCHSGGSQFPDLENYDQVLESTQNGNLLCKINGACGGIMPQDGKMPQATIDMIQLWADQGFLN
;
A
#
# COMPACT_ATOMS: atom_id res chain seq x y z
N MET A 1 49.45 -21.99 -11.61
CA MET A 1 48.07 -22.51 -11.78
C MET A 1 47.24 -22.59 -10.49
N LYS A 2 47.81 -22.94 -9.32
CA LYS A 2 47.03 -23.01 -8.05
C LYS A 2 46.53 -21.63 -7.54
N LYS A 3 47.33 -20.57 -7.70
CA LYS A 3 46.97 -19.21 -7.24
C LYS A 3 45.85 -18.54 -8.05
N ILE A 4 45.71 -18.90 -9.33
CA ILE A 4 44.64 -18.40 -10.22
C ILE A 4 43.29 -19.04 -9.86
N LYS A 5 43.26 -20.33 -9.50
CA LYS A 5 42.05 -21.01 -9.00
C LYS A 5 41.56 -20.44 -7.66
N ILE A 6 42.48 -20.02 -6.79
CA ILE A 6 42.15 -19.37 -5.51
C ILE A 6 41.52 -17.99 -5.74
N PHE A 7 42.05 -17.20 -6.69
CA PHE A 7 41.50 -15.88 -7.01
C PHE A 7 40.10 -15.96 -7.66
N LEU A 8 39.87 -16.99 -8.49
CA LEU A 8 38.56 -17.26 -9.12
C LEU A 8 37.49 -17.79 -8.13
N MET A 9 37.89 -18.51 -7.08
CA MET A 9 36.97 -18.95 -6.02
C MET A 9 36.51 -17.79 -5.13
N LEU A 10 37.42 -16.86 -4.77
CA LEU A 10 37.11 -15.72 -3.90
C LEU A 10 36.24 -14.64 -4.58
N ALA A 11 36.37 -14.46 -5.89
CA ALA A 11 35.56 -13.51 -6.65
C ALA A 11 34.10 -13.96 -6.84
N SER A 12 33.81 -15.27 -6.73
CA SER A 12 32.44 -15.79 -6.83
C SER A 12 31.64 -15.67 -5.52
N ALA A 13 32.32 -15.55 -4.38
CA ALA A 13 31.70 -15.44 -3.06
C ALA A 13 31.26 -14.01 -2.71
N SER A 14 31.70 -13.00 -3.48
CA SER A 14 31.41 -11.58 -3.22
C SER A 14 30.22 -11.03 -4.03
N PHE A 15 29.65 -11.81 -4.95
CA PHE A 15 28.50 -11.43 -5.79
C PHE A 15 27.19 -12.11 -5.34
N MET A 16 27.11 -12.51 -4.07
CA MET A 16 25.90 -13.09 -3.45
C MET A 16 25.59 -12.40 -2.12
N PHE A 17 25.97 -11.12 -1.98
CA PHE A 17 25.73 -10.34 -0.75
C PHE A 17 24.94 -9.04 -0.99
N SER A 18 24.48 -8.77 -2.21
CA SER A 18 23.91 -7.47 -2.59
C SER A 18 22.42 -7.46 -2.92
N CYS A 19 21.68 -8.55 -2.71
CA CYS A 19 20.22 -8.56 -2.96
C CYS A 19 19.34 -8.75 -1.71
N MET A 20 19.91 -8.75 -0.51
CA MET A 20 19.11 -8.86 0.73
C MET A 20 18.69 -7.49 1.32
N PHE A 21 18.90 -6.38 0.61
CA PHE A 21 18.55 -5.02 1.07
C PHE A 21 17.49 -4.32 0.21
N SER A 22 16.41 -5.05 -0.11
CA SER A 22 15.12 -4.40 -0.40
C SER A 22 13.98 -5.24 0.16
N CYS A 23 14.08 -5.59 1.44
CA CYS A 23 12.91 -5.44 2.28
C CYS A 23 12.74 -3.93 2.48
N GLU A 24 12.09 -3.27 1.51
CA GLU A 24 11.45 -2.00 1.79
C GLU A 24 10.46 -2.28 2.91
N SER A 25 10.82 -1.84 4.11
CA SER A 25 10.00 -1.97 5.30
C SER A 25 8.86 -0.96 5.17
N ASN A 26 7.87 -1.31 4.35
CA ASN A 26 6.53 -0.77 4.49
C ASN A 26 5.90 -1.44 5.72
N THR A 27 6.47 -1.20 6.91
CA THR A 27 5.99 -1.69 8.21
C THR A 27 4.74 -0.92 8.65
N TYR A 28 3.73 -0.88 7.78
CA TYR A 28 2.37 -0.47 8.11
C TYR A 28 1.40 -1.65 8.06
N GLN A 29 1.86 -2.84 7.65
CA GLN A 29 1.02 -4.04 7.61
C GLN A 29 0.91 -4.79 8.94
N ASP A 30 1.55 -4.31 10.00
CA ASP A 30 1.22 -4.75 11.35
C ASP A 30 0.31 -3.68 11.98
N ILE A 31 -0.97 -3.72 11.63
CA ILE A 31 -2.02 -3.08 12.43
C ILE A 31 -2.03 -3.87 13.75
N SER A 32 -1.10 -3.57 14.65
CA SER A 32 -0.96 -4.20 15.97
C SER A 32 -2.07 -3.76 16.96
N GLY A 33 -3.21 -3.29 16.44
CA GLY A 33 -4.41 -3.00 17.23
C GLY A 33 -5.55 -2.52 16.34
N VAL A 34 -6.77 -3.02 16.61
CA VAL A 34 -8.00 -2.48 16.00
C VAL A 34 -8.04 -0.97 16.25
N VAL A 35 -8.01 -0.18 15.18
CA VAL A 35 -8.17 1.28 15.28
C VAL A 35 -9.66 1.56 15.42
N THR A 36 -10.10 1.95 16.62
CA THR A 36 -11.53 2.16 16.91
C THR A 36 -12.06 3.51 16.44
N ASN A 37 -11.19 4.48 16.17
CA ASN A 37 -11.59 5.81 15.70
C ASN A 37 -10.59 6.35 14.65
N PRO A 38 -10.54 5.73 13.46
CA PRO A 38 -9.62 6.13 12.42
C PRO A 38 -9.91 7.54 11.92
N THR A 39 -8.86 8.31 11.64
CA THR A 39 -8.98 9.61 10.95
C THR A 39 -8.16 9.58 9.66
N TYR A 40 -8.46 10.50 8.75
CA TYR A 40 -7.77 10.59 7.49
C TYR A 40 -6.26 10.81 7.67
N GLU A 41 -5.87 11.84 8.42
CA GLU A 41 -4.47 12.23 8.59
C GLU A 41 -3.67 11.18 9.37
N LYS A 42 -4.28 10.47 10.33
CA LYS A 42 -3.58 9.48 11.15
C LYS A 42 -3.50 8.10 10.51
N ASN A 43 -4.49 7.72 9.71
CA ASN A 43 -4.68 6.32 9.32
C ASN A 43 -4.89 6.15 7.81
N ILE A 44 -5.87 6.86 7.24
CA ILE A 44 -6.30 6.58 5.87
C ILE A 44 -5.30 7.07 4.84
N LYS A 45 -4.75 8.27 5.04
CA LYS A 45 -3.77 8.90 4.12
C LYS A 45 -2.56 8.01 3.88
N THR A 46 -2.01 7.40 4.92
CA THR A 46 -0.85 6.49 4.78
C THR A 46 -1.20 5.26 3.95
N VAL A 47 -2.40 4.68 4.14
CA VAL A 47 -2.84 3.53 3.34
C VAL A 47 -3.05 3.93 1.87
N ILE A 48 -3.74 5.03 1.61
CA ILE A 48 -4.02 5.52 0.26
C ILE A 48 -2.71 5.85 -0.47
N ASN A 49 -1.79 6.55 0.18
CA ASN A 49 -0.49 6.87 -0.39
C ASN A 49 0.35 5.62 -0.70
N ALA A 50 0.25 4.58 0.13
CA ALA A 50 1.02 3.36 -0.08
C ALA A 50 0.42 2.43 -1.14
N LYS A 51 -0.90 2.46 -1.34
CA LYS A 51 -1.63 1.44 -2.12
C LYS A 51 -2.37 1.95 -3.34
N CYS A 52 -2.55 3.25 -3.49
CA CYS A 52 -3.44 3.82 -4.52
C CYS A 52 -2.75 4.86 -5.39
N THR A 53 -1.95 5.76 -4.81
CA THR A 53 -1.45 6.96 -5.50
C THR A 53 -0.42 6.66 -6.59
N SER A 54 0.20 5.47 -6.63
CA SER A 54 1.09 5.10 -7.75
C SER A 54 0.38 5.10 -9.11
N CYS A 55 -0.94 4.94 -9.13
CA CYS A 55 -1.76 5.02 -10.35
C CYS A 55 -2.78 6.16 -10.26
N HIS A 56 -3.34 6.41 -9.08
CA HIS A 56 -4.39 7.38 -8.83
C HIS A 56 -3.83 8.74 -8.35
N SER A 57 -2.91 9.32 -9.13
CA SER A 57 -2.32 10.64 -8.86
C SER A 57 -2.08 11.42 -10.15
N GLY A 58 -2.17 12.75 -10.07
CA GLY A 58 -1.78 13.67 -11.14
C GLY A 58 -2.60 13.50 -12.43
N GLY A 59 -3.82 12.94 -12.35
CA GLY A 59 -4.68 12.67 -13.50
C GLY A 59 -4.27 11.45 -14.33
N SER A 60 -3.35 10.61 -13.84
CA SER A 60 -2.88 9.42 -14.55
C SER A 60 -3.98 8.37 -14.71
N GLN A 61 -4.80 8.20 -13.67
CA GLN A 61 -5.97 7.35 -13.63
C GLN A 61 -7.02 8.00 -12.74
N PHE A 62 -8.24 8.16 -13.24
CA PHE A 62 -9.34 8.69 -12.43
C PHE A 62 -10.01 7.58 -11.58
N PRO A 63 -10.41 7.89 -10.33
CA PRO A 63 -10.24 9.17 -9.63
C PRO A 63 -8.81 9.38 -9.13
N ASP A 64 -8.37 10.63 -8.98
CA ASP A 64 -7.16 10.97 -8.20
C ASP A 64 -7.44 10.78 -6.70
N LEU A 65 -6.42 10.40 -5.93
CA LEU A 65 -6.53 10.06 -4.50
C LEU A 65 -5.38 10.66 -3.67
N GLU A 66 -4.97 11.89 -3.98
CA GLU A 66 -3.79 12.54 -3.39
C GLU A 66 -4.10 13.36 -2.13
N ASN A 67 -5.37 13.70 -1.89
CA ASN A 67 -5.79 14.52 -0.76
C ASN A 67 -7.13 14.07 -0.16
N TYR A 68 -7.46 14.66 1.00
CA TYR A 68 -8.65 14.33 1.77
C TYR A 68 -9.92 14.43 0.94
N ASP A 69 -10.14 15.54 0.23
CA ASP A 69 -11.38 15.79 -0.52
C ASP A 69 -11.56 14.77 -1.64
N GLN A 70 -10.47 14.42 -2.33
CA GLN A 70 -10.47 13.40 -3.38
C GLN A 70 -10.80 12.00 -2.85
N VAL A 71 -10.18 11.62 -1.73
CA VAL A 71 -10.43 10.32 -1.09
C VAL A 71 -11.86 10.26 -0.53
N LEU A 72 -12.32 11.35 0.10
CA LEU A 72 -13.69 11.52 0.57
C LEU A 72 -14.68 11.34 -0.58
N GLU A 73 -14.53 12.08 -1.68
CA GLU A 73 -15.44 12.02 -2.82
C GLU A 73 -15.48 10.61 -3.42
N SER A 74 -14.32 9.98 -3.61
CA SER A 74 -14.22 8.61 -4.13
C SER A 74 -14.83 7.55 -3.20
N THR A 75 -14.84 7.81 -1.89
CA THR A 75 -15.39 6.91 -0.86
C THR A 75 -16.89 7.12 -0.68
N GLN A 76 -17.34 8.37 -0.60
CA GLN A 76 -18.72 8.75 -0.31
C GLN A 76 -19.63 8.65 -1.54
N ASN A 77 -19.17 9.17 -2.68
CA ASN A 77 -19.96 9.29 -3.91
C ASN A 77 -19.42 8.37 -5.03
N GLY A 78 -18.24 7.79 -4.83
CA GLY A 78 -17.59 6.89 -5.76
C GLY A 78 -17.72 5.41 -5.39
N ASN A 79 -16.75 4.64 -5.88
CA ASN A 79 -16.74 3.18 -5.79
C ASN A 79 -15.55 2.66 -4.98
N LEU A 80 -14.84 3.51 -4.21
CA LEU A 80 -13.61 3.12 -3.52
C LEU A 80 -13.82 1.88 -2.65
N LEU A 81 -14.83 1.91 -1.76
CA LEU A 81 -15.12 0.80 -0.84
C LEU A 81 -15.48 -0.50 -1.58
N CYS A 82 -16.31 -0.42 -2.63
CA CYS A 82 -16.70 -1.61 -3.37
C CYS A 82 -15.54 -2.20 -4.20
N LYS A 83 -14.63 -1.36 -4.71
CA LYS A 83 -13.43 -1.77 -5.43
C LYS A 83 -12.42 -2.46 -4.53
N ILE A 84 -12.13 -1.89 -3.36
CA ILE A 84 -11.17 -2.49 -2.41
C ILE A 84 -11.72 -3.75 -1.75
N ASN A 85 -13.04 -3.83 -1.58
CA ASN A 85 -13.67 -5.04 -1.05
C ASN A 85 -13.90 -6.13 -2.11
N GLY A 86 -13.75 -5.79 -3.40
CA GLY A 86 -14.06 -6.68 -4.52
C GLY A 86 -15.56 -6.96 -4.69
N ALA A 87 -16.41 -6.07 -4.18
CA ALA A 87 -17.86 -6.16 -4.31
C ALA A 87 -18.37 -5.60 -5.65
N CYS A 88 -17.53 -4.86 -6.40
CA CYS A 88 -17.89 -4.28 -7.69
C CYS A 88 -16.72 -4.30 -8.69
N GLY A 89 -16.99 -4.63 -9.95
CA GLY A 89 -15.99 -4.62 -11.03
C GLY A 89 -14.68 -5.36 -10.68
N GLY A 90 -13.56 -4.92 -11.24
CA GLY A 90 -12.24 -5.40 -10.86
C GLY A 90 -11.78 -4.88 -9.49
N ILE A 91 -11.10 -5.75 -8.73
CA ILE A 91 -10.52 -5.45 -7.41
C ILE A 91 -9.39 -4.43 -7.57
N MET A 92 -9.33 -3.48 -6.63
CA MET A 92 -8.18 -2.59 -6.47
C MET A 92 -7.57 -2.75 -5.07
N PRO A 93 -6.23 -2.65 -4.93
CA PRO A 93 -5.26 -2.44 -6.00
C PRO A 93 -5.05 -3.71 -6.87
N GLN A 94 -4.40 -3.55 -8.02
CA GLN A 94 -4.28 -4.62 -9.03
C GLN A 94 -3.34 -5.77 -8.62
N ASP A 95 -2.43 -5.52 -7.69
CA ASP A 95 -1.53 -6.51 -7.11
C ASP A 95 -2.25 -7.49 -6.18
N GLY A 96 -3.47 -7.15 -5.75
CA GLY A 96 -4.37 -8.04 -5.02
C GLY A 96 -5.17 -7.31 -3.95
N LYS A 97 -6.11 -8.05 -3.33
CA LYS A 97 -6.91 -7.52 -2.23
C LYS A 97 -6.01 -7.22 -1.03
N MET A 98 -6.13 -6.01 -0.47
CA MET A 98 -5.48 -5.63 0.78
C MET A 98 -5.95 -6.50 1.96
N PRO A 99 -5.21 -6.55 3.08
CA PRO A 99 -5.69 -7.21 4.30
C PRO A 99 -7.07 -6.70 4.72
N GLN A 100 -7.95 -7.62 5.15
CA GLN A 100 -9.33 -7.26 5.48
C GLN A 100 -9.40 -6.19 6.58
N ALA A 101 -8.53 -6.27 7.60
CA ALA A 101 -8.45 -5.26 8.65
C ALA A 101 -8.15 -3.83 8.13
N THR A 102 -7.39 -3.69 7.04
CA THR A 102 -7.13 -2.40 6.39
C THR A 102 -8.39 -1.87 5.70
N ILE A 103 -9.12 -2.75 5.02
CA ILE A 103 -10.39 -2.41 4.37
C ILE A 103 -11.43 -2.01 5.42
N ASP A 104 -11.54 -2.77 6.50
CA ASP A 104 -12.46 -2.53 7.60
C ASP A 104 -12.15 -1.19 8.29
N MET A 105 -10.87 -0.79 8.39
CA MET A 105 -10.48 0.53 8.91
C MET A 105 -10.96 1.68 8.00
N ILE A 106 -10.86 1.53 6.67
CA ILE A 106 -11.36 2.53 5.72
C ILE A 106 -12.90 2.59 5.79
N GLN A 107 -13.57 1.44 5.88
CA GLN A 107 -15.02 1.37 6.08
C GLN A 107 -15.44 2.06 7.38
N LEU A 108 -14.75 1.78 8.50
CA LEU A 108 -15.04 2.40 9.78
C LEU A 108 -14.86 3.92 9.74
N TRP A 109 -13.84 4.42 9.03
CA TRP A 109 -13.67 5.86 8.82
C TRP A 109 -14.84 6.48 8.05
N ALA A 110 -15.33 5.81 7.02
CA ALA A 110 -16.52 6.24 6.28
C ALA A 110 -17.78 6.22 7.17
N ASP A 111 -17.96 5.16 7.95
CA ASP A 111 -19.10 5.00 8.86
C ASP A 111 -19.09 6.05 10.00
N GLN A 112 -17.91 6.53 10.39
CA GLN A 112 -17.73 7.58 11.39
C GLN A 112 -17.83 9.01 10.83
N GLY A 113 -18.21 9.16 9.56
CA GLY A 113 -18.43 10.46 8.95
C GLY A 113 -17.15 11.16 8.51
N PHE A 114 -16.14 10.39 8.07
CA PHE A 114 -14.93 10.90 7.42
C PHE A 114 -14.09 11.85 8.27
N LEU A 115 -13.82 11.46 9.52
CA LEU A 115 -12.99 12.26 10.42
C LEU A 115 -11.62 12.58 9.80
N ASN A 116 -11.21 13.85 9.81
CA ASN A 116 -9.91 14.27 9.27
C ASN A 116 -8.76 13.95 10.24
#